data_AF-A0A3R7TSK7-F1
#
_entry.id   AF-A0A3R7TSK7-F1
#
_cell.length_a   1.000
_cell.length_b   1.000
_cell.length_c   1.000
_cell.angle_alpha   90.00
_cell.angle_beta   90.00
_cell.angle_gamma   90.00
#
_symmetry.space_group_name_H-M   'P 1'
#
loop_
_entity.id
_entity.type
_entity.pdbx_description
1 polymer ?
#
loop_
_entity_poly.entity_id
_entity_poly.type
_entity_poly.pdbx_seq_one_letter_code
_entity_poly.pdbx_strand_id
1 'polypeptide(L)'
;MKKLLYLLVIFPAFTFAQFNFEPSLEHPYGLPNPDAPSELMDFAPLIGECQCKSELRKADGTWAEPVSMIWRFKYIMNGMAIQDETLKEDGTYSGSIRQFIPDSTRWYVHYYSTPSTVTKLPTWEGKKTEDGKIVLYREQKAPNGTDGFYKISFYNINESGFKWIGEWVDKTESVIYPTWKIDCSNGKNSIYQPDDEAKIMAATKVFSKAYMEGDFETIANSYTEDAKIFPNNADIIAGREAIKKRWMLGSGTKILRHEINPEEITFLGDHAYDYGYFQGKSENKDGSVSNWRGKYVVVWKKENGNWKMYLDIWNRIRN
;
A
#
# COMPACT_ATOMS: atom_id res chain seq x y z
N MET A 1 -19.40 65.96 -15.26
CA MET A 1 -19.05 64.99 -14.19
C MET A 1 -19.74 63.65 -14.46
N LYS A 2 -19.06 62.70 -15.13
CA LYS A 2 -19.56 61.33 -15.31
C LYS A 2 -19.14 60.50 -14.11
N LYS A 3 -20.10 60.07 -13.28
CA LYS A 3 -19.84 59.13 -12.17
C LYS A 3 -19.68 57.73 -12.77
N LEU A 4 -18.47 57.20 -12.71
CA LEU A 4 -18.16 55.82 -13.06
C LEU A 4 -18.55 54.93 -11.88
N LEU A 5 -19.59 54.12 -12.05
CA LEU A 5 -20.05 53.16 -11.04
C LEU A 5 -19.18 51.91 -11.17
N TYR A 6 -18.25 51.70 -10.22
CA TYR A 6 -17.49 50.45 -10.13
C TYR A 6 -18.40 49.34 -9.58
N LEU A 7 -18.78 48.41 -10.44
CA LEU A 7 -19.49 47.20 -10.06
C LEU A 7 -18.47 46.21 -9.48
N LEU A 8 -18.48 46.05 -8.16
CA LEU A 8 -17.60 45.11 -7.46
C LEU A 8 -18.25 43.71 -7.55
N VAL A 9 -17.79 42.89 -8.49
CA VAL A 9 -18.25 41.51 -8.65
C VAL A 9 -17.60 40.66 -7.55
N ILE A 10 -18.35 40.40 -6.49
CA ILE A 10 -17.96 39.44 -5.44
C ILE A 10 -18.18 38.04 -6.03
N PHE A 11 -17.10 37.40 -6.48
CA PHE A 11 -17.14 35.97 -6.78
C PHE A 11 -17.30 35.20 -5.45
N PRO A 12 -18.32 34.35 -5.29
CA PRO A 12 -18.39 33.45 -4.15
C PRO A 12 -17.26 32.43 -4.30
N ALA A 13 -16.21 32.59 -3.50
CA ALA A 13 -15.23 31.53 -3.31
C ALA A 13 -15.95 30.39 -2.57
N PHE A 14 -16.40 29.38 -3.31
CA PHE A 14 -16.80 28.12 -2.71
C PHE A 14 -15.56 27.49 -2.08
N THR A 15 -15.37 27.72 -0.80
CA THR A 15 -14.41 26.96 0.01
C THR A 15 -14.99 25.56 0.19
N PHE A 16 -14.71 24.66 -0.76
CA PHE A 16 -14.91 23.24 -0.52
C PHE A 16 -13.98 22.82 0.62
N ALA A 17 -14.52 22.14 1.63
CA ALA A 17 -13.69 21.53 2.67
C ALA A 17 -12.72 20.55 1.98
N GLN A 18 -11.42 20.81 2.14
CA GLN A 18 -10.37 20.02 1.53
C GLN A 18 -9.99 18.85 2.44
N PHE A 19 -10.54 17.67 2.14
CA PHE A 19 -10.20 16.40 2.81
C PHE A 19 -8.94 15.77 2.20
N ASN A 20 -7.90 16.59 2.01
CA ASN A 20 -6.70 16.22 1.25
C ASN A 20 -5.89 15.07 1.87
N PHE A 21 -6.12 14.76 3.15
CA PHE A 21 -5.37 13.77 3.91
C PHE A 21 -6.21 12.54 4.31
N GLU A 22 -7.51 12.54 3.99
CA GLU A 22 -8.33 11.34 4.12
C GLU A 22 -7.84 10.25 3.14
N PRO A 23 -8.07 8.96 3.46
CA PRO A 23 -7.80 7.87 2.55
C PRO A 23 -8.42 8.10 1.17
N SER A 24 -7.60 7.91 0.15
CA SER A 24 -7.94 8.08 -1.26
C SER A 24 -7.45 6.88 -2.07
N LEU A 25 -7.72 6.87 -3.37
CA LEU A 25 -7.18 5.82 -4.26
C LEU A 25 -5.64 5.86 -4.34
N GLU A 26 -5.05 7.05 -4.31
CA GLU A 26 -3.59 7.25 -4.33
C GLU A 26 -2.94 6.99 -2.97
N HIS A 27 -3.69 7.27 -1.89
CA HIS A 27 -3.24 7.11 -0.51
C HIS A 27 -4.26 6.26 0.26
N PRO A 28 -4.28 4.93 0.08
CA PRO A 28 -5.32 4.05 0.64
C PRO A 28 -5.39 4.03 2.18
N TYR A 29 -4.34 4.52 2.85
CA TYR A 29 -4.27 4.65 4.30
C TYR A 29 -4.27 6.11 4.78
N GLY A 30 -4.58 7.06 3.90
CA GLY A 30 -4.53 8.49 4.17
C GLY A 30 -3.10 9.02 4.28
N LEU A 31 -3.00 10.31 4.61
CA LEU A 31 -1.73 11.02 4.82
C LEU A 31 -1.72 11.69 6.20
N PRO A 32 -0.55 11.90 6.82
CA PRO A 32 -0.47 12.72 8.01
C PRO A 32 -0.77 14.18 7.65
N ASN A 33 -1.60 14.84 8.46
CA ASN A 33 -1.86 16.27 8.28
C ASN A 33 -0.63 17.07 8.76
N PRO A 34 -0.11 18.03 7.96
CA PRO A 34 1.01 18.88 8.37
C PRO A 34 0.75 19.70 9.64
N ASP A 35 -0.52 20.00 9.94
CA ASP A 35 -0.93 20.75 11.13
C ASP A 35 -1.16 19.86 12.37
N ALA A 36 -1.04 18.53 12.22
CA ALA A 36 -1.18 17.61 13.34
C ALA A 36 0.04 17.69 14.30
N PRO A 37 -0.12 17.31 15.58
CA PRO A 37 1.00 17.13 16.48
C PRO A 37 2.07 16.21 15.87
N SER A 38 3.34 16.56 16.05
CA SER A 38 4.47 15.81 15.48
C SER A 38 4.49 14.33 15.89
N GLU A 39 3.96 14.05 17.07
CA GLU A 39 3.84 12.74 17.69
C GLU A 39 2.93 11.82 16.88
N LEU A 40 2.04 12.34 16.02
CA LEU A 40 1.29 11.54 15.03
C LEU A 40 2.22 10.58 14.25
N MET A 41 3.46 11.01 14.01
CA MET A 41 4.47 10.21 13.31
C MET A 41 5.02 9.03 14.11
N ASP A 42 4.73 8.91 15.40
CA ASP A 42 5.10 7.75 16.23
C ASP A 42 4.61 6.43 15.62
N PHE A 43 3.41 6.47 15.04
CA PHE A 43 2.74 5.33 14.43
C PHE A 43 2.91 5.28 12.90
N ALA A 44 3.61 6.24 12.28
CA ALA A 44 3.80 6.25 10.83
C ALA A 44 4.39 4.94 10.27
N PRO A 45 5.37 4.28 10.94
CA PRO A 45 5.86 2.98 10.47
C PRO A 45 4.83 1.85 10.54
N LEU A 46 3.72 2.02 11.26
CA LEU A 46 2.66 1.02 11.42
C LEU A 46 1.55 1.21 10.38
N ILE A 47 1.42 2.40 9.79
CA ILE A 47 0.44 2.73 8.74
C ILE A 47 0.60 1.77 7.56
N GLY A 48 -0.53 1.21 7.09
CA GLY A 48 -0.58 0.17 6.08
C GLY A 48 -1.27 -1.09 6.58
N GLU A 49 -1.01 -2.21 5.91
CA GLU A 49 -1.44 -3.54 6.33
C GLU A 49 -0.24 -4.42 6.67
N CYS A 50 -0.36 -5.17 7.75
CA CYS A 50 0.61 -6.18 8.15
C CYS A 50 -0.04 -7.56 8.27
N GLN A 51 0.58 -8.57 7.68
CA GLN A 51 0.29 -9.98 7.96
C GLN A 51 0.96 -10.36 9.28
N CYS A 52 0.17 -10.81 10.25
CA CYS A 52 0.65 -11.07 11.60
C CYS A 52 0.21 -12.44 12.13
N LYS A 53 0.87 -12.88 13.19
CA LYS A 53 0.51 -14.06 13.98
C LYS A 53 0.19 -13.62 15.41
N SER A 54 -1.01 -13.95 15.88
CA SER A 54 -1.52 -13.63 17.23
C SER A 54 -1.54 -14.87 18.11
N GLU A 55 -0.98 -14.79 19.31
CA GLU A 55 -0.94 -15.88 20.28
C GLU A 55 -1.45 -15.40 21.65
N LEU A 56 -2.46 -16.08 22.18
CA LEU A 56 -2.98 -15.84 23.52
C LEU A 56 -2.36 -16.83 24.50
N ARG A 57 -2.13 -16.37 25.74
CA ARG A 57 -1.68 -17.24 26.81
C ARG A 57 -2.87 -17.99 27.41
N LYS A 58 -2.72 -19.30 27.57
CA LYS A 58 -3.71 -20.19 28.19
C LYS A 58 -3.65 -20.10 29.71
N ALA A 59 -4.70 -20.59 30.37
CA ALA A 59 -4.79 -20.63 31.83
C ALA A 59 -3.68 -21.48 32.49
N ASP A 60 -3.14 -22.46 31.78
CA ASP A 60 -2.00 -23.29 32.22
C ASP A 60 -0.63 -22.58 32.09
N GLY A 61 -0.61 -21.34 31.56
CA GLY A 61 0.57 -20.54 31.37
C GLY A 61 1.31 -20.77 30.05
N THR A 62 0.89 -21.74 29.22
CA THR A 62 1.44 -21.98 27.88
C THR A 62 0.81 -21.06 26.83
N TRP A 63 1.40 -20.96 25.65
CA TRP A 63 0.84 -20.19 24.53
C TRP A 63 -0.08 -21.06 23.68
N ALA A 64 -1.18 -20.47 23.19
CA ALA A 64 -2.03 -21.08 22.18
C ALA A 64 -1.34 -21.09 20.81
N GLU A 65 -1.83 -21.96 19.93
CA GLU A 65 -1.38 -21.98 18.53
C GLU A 65 -1.60 -20.61 17.89
N PRO A 66 -0.62 -20.11 17.10
CA PRO A 66 -0.74 -18.79 16.48
C PRO A 66 -1.89 -18.73 15.47
N VAL A 67 -2.73 -17.70 15.59
CA VAL A 67 -3.80 -17.40 14.64
C VAL A 67 -3.30 -16.36 13.64
N SER A 68 -3.48 -16.59 12.34
CA SER A 68 -3.14 -15.58 11.33
C SER A 68 -4.14 -14.43 11.37
N MET A 69 -3.64 -13.22 11.14
CA MET A 69 -4.47 -12.04 11.10
C MET A 69 -3.86 -10.94 10.24
N ILE A 70 -4.71 -10.07 9.73
CA ILE A 70 -4.30 -8.79 9.13
C ILE A 70 -4.42 -7.72 10.21
N TRP A 71 -3.39 -6.90 10.39
CA TRP A 71 -3.46 -5.67 11.18
C TRP A 71 -3.34 -4.47 10.25
N ARG A 72 -4.39 -3.67 10.14
CA ARG A 72 -4.45 -2.49 9.30
C ARG A 72 -4.40 -1.23 10.15
N PHE A 73 -3.59 -0.26 9.76
CA PHE A 73 -3.52 1.09 10.33
C PHE A 73 -3.74 2.12 9.23
N LYS A 74 -4.48 3.19 9.55
CA LYS A 74 -4.69 4.33 8.64
C LYS A 74 -4.85 5.64 9.40
N TYR A 75 -4.55 6.73 8.72
CA TYR A 75 -4.95 8.05 9.15
C TYR A 75 -6.45 8.25 8.95
N ILE A 76 -7.07 8.98 9.87
CA ILE A 76 -8.48 9.37 9.86
C ILE A 76 -8.60 10.83 10.30
N MET A 77 -9.81 11.40 10.20
CA MET A 77 -10.09 12.78 10.61
C MET A 77 -9.19 13.78 9.87
N ASN A 78 -9.07 13.59 8.56
CA ASN A 78 -8.23 14.35 7.64
C ASN A 78 -6.78 14.43 8.13
N GLY A 79 -6.20 13.27 8.49
CA GLY A 79 -4.80 13.16 8.88
C GLY A 79 -4.50 13.59 10.32
N MET A 80 -5.50 13.78 11.17
CA MET A 80 -5.33 14.27 12.56
C MET A 80 -5.32 13.15 13.62
N ALA A 81 -5.77 11.95 13.26
CA ALA A 81 -5.86 10.81 14.17
C ALA A 81 -5.59 9.50 13.43
N ILE A 82 -5.49 8.40 14.17
CA ILE A 82 -5.17 7.08 13.62
C ILE A 82 -6.26 6.09 14.03
N GLN A 83 -6.66 5.24 13.08
CA GLN A 83 -7.46 4.06 13.34
C GLN A 83 -6.64 2.82 13.02
N ASP A 84 -6.78 1.78 13.84
CA ASP A 84 -6.32 0.44 13.51
C ASP A 84 -7.39 -0.63 13.69
N GLU A 85 -7.28 -1.72 12.94
CA GLU A 85 -8.17 -2.87 13.00
C GLU A 85 -7.42 -4.19 12.80
N THR A 86 -7.87 -5.23 13.50
CA THR A 86 -7.34 -6.59 13.39
C THR A 86 -8.41 -7.53 12.83
N LEU A 87 -8.07 -8.24 11.76
CA LEU A 87 -8.93 -9.22 11.09
C LEU A 87 -8.33 -10.62 11.29
N LYS A 88 -8.78 -11.36 12.32
CA LYS A 88 -8.25 -12.69 12.60
C LYS A 88 -9.04 -13.79 11.89
N GLU A 89 -8.35 -14.85 11.48
CA GLU A 89 -8.94 -16.01 10.82
C GLU A 89 -9.93 -16.78 11.71
N ASP A 90 -9.81 -16.64 13.04
CA ASP A 90 -10.71 -17.28 14.01
C ASP A 90 -12.08 -16.57 14.16
N GLY A 91 -12.32 -15.50 13.38
CA GLY A 91 -13.57 -14.73 13.41
C GLY A 91 -13.64 -13.69 14.52
N THR A 92 -12.58 -13.50 15.30
CA THR A 92 -12.48 -12.38 16.26
C THR A 92 -11.90 -11.14 15.58
N TYR A 93 -12.53 -9.99 15.79
CA TYR A 93 -12.08 -8.73 15.21
C TYR A 93 -11.95 -7.67 16.29
N SER A 94 -11.00 -6.77 16.11
CA SER A 94 -10.81 -5.65 17.02
C SER A 94 -10.43 -4.39 16.28
N GLY A 95 -10.58 -3.25 16.93
CA GLY A 95 -10.10 -2.00 16.41
C GLY A 95 -9.85 -0.98 17.51
N SER A 96 -9.07 0.03 17.16
CA SER A 96 -8.81 1.16 18.04
C SER A 96 -8.84 2.48 17.30
N ILE A 97 -9.19 3.54 18.02
CA ILE A 97 -8.98 4.93 17.59
C ILE A 97 -7.95 5.56 18.52
N ARG A 98 -6.93 6.22 17.93
CA ARG A 98 -5.80 6.80 18.62
C ARG A 98 -5.75 8.30 18.36
N GLN A 99 -5.66 9.08 19.43
CA GLN A 99 -5.49 10.53 19.37
C GLN A 99 -4.38 10.94 20.34
N PHE A 100 -3.52 11.84 19.88
CA PHE A 100 -2.53 12.47 20.75
C PHE A 100 -3.13 13.74 21.34
N ILE A 101 -3.01 13.92 22.66
CA ILE A 101 -3.48 15.12 23.36
C ILE A 101 -2.25 15.92 23.79
N PRO A 102 -1.93 17.05 23.11
CA PRO A 102 -0.73 17.85 23.38
C PRO A 102 -0.58 18.29 24.83
N ASP A 103 -1.66 18.72 25.48
CA ASP A 103 -1.66 19.19 26.88
C ASP A 103 -1.17 18.12 27.86
N SER A 104 -1.49 16.86 27.59
CA SER A 104 -1.08 15.73 28.42
C SER A 104 0.21 15.06 27.93
N THR A 105 0.68 15.42 26.74
CA THR A 105 1.79 14.77 25.99
C THR A 105 1.63 13.25 25.87
N ARG A 106 0.38 12.78 25.69
CA ARG A 106 0.03 11.36 25.69
C ARG A 106 -0.88 11.00 24.54
N TRP A 107 -0.67 9.79 24.04
CA TRP A 107 -1.61 9.05 23.22
C TRP A 107 -2.76 8.53 24.08
N TYR A 108 -3.97 8.62 23.56
CA TYR A 108 -5.17 7.98 24.08
C TYR A 108 -5.72 7.02 23.03
N VAL A 109 -5.88 5.74 23.41
CA VAL A 109 -6.26 4.64 22.52
C VAL A 109 -7.53 3.99 23.02
N HIS A 110 -8.62 4.17 22.27
CA HIS A 110 -9.94 3.63 22.59
C HIS A 110 -10.17 2.35 21.83
N TYR A 111 -10.30 1.23 22.55
CA TYR A 111 -10.39 -0.10 21.97
C TYR A 111 -11.83 -0.60 21.91
N TYR A 112 -12.16 -1.35 20.86
CA TYR A 112 -13.40 -2.08 20.71
C TYR A 112 -13.14 -3.42 20.00
N SER A 113 -14.05 -4.37 20.17
CA SER A 113 -13.93 -5.69 19.54
C SER A 113 -15.27 -6.33 19.24
N THR A 114 -15.22 -7.48 18.58
CA THR A 114 -16.34 -8.39 18.36
C THR A 114 -15.84 -9.82 18.52
N PRO A 115 -16.61 -10.72 19.17
CA PRO A 115 -18.01 -10.55 19.60
C PRO A 115 -18.22 -9.76 20.91
N SER A 116 -17.15 -9.45 21.65
CA SER A 116 -17.27 -8.72 22.92
C SER A 116 -17.55 -7.24 22.70
N THR A 117 -18.75 -6.79 23.08
CA THR A 117 -19.18 -5.39 23.03
C THR A 117 -19.25 -4.79 24.43
N VAL A 118 -18.94 -3.50 24.54
CA VAL A 118 -18.87 -2.77 25.81
C VAL A 118 -19.57 -1.42 25.67
N THR A 119 -20.20 -0.94 26.74
CA THR A 119 -20.87 0.38 26.77
C THR A 119 -19.91 1.53 27.03
N LYS A 120 -18.70 1.24 27.52
CA LYS A 120 -17.59 2.18 27.69
C LYS A 120 -16.34 1.55 27.10
N LEU A 121 -15.75 2.21 26.10
CA LEU A 121 -14.52 1.74 25.49
C LEU A 121 -13.37 1.79 26.51
N PRO A 122 -12.62 0.70 26.69
CA PRO A 122 -11.40 0.74 27.46
C PRO A 122 -10.39 1.67 26.77
N THR A 123 -9.76 2.53 27.57
CA THR A 123 -8.81 3.53 27.09
C THR A 123 -7.44 3.22 27.64
N TRP A 124 -6.45 3.12 26.76
CA TRP A 124 -5.04 3.10 27.12
C TRP A 124 -4.44 4.47 26.91
N GLU A 125 -3.51 4.86 27.77
CA GLU A 125 -2.75 6.09 27.64
C GLU A 125 -1.24 5.89 27.79
N GLY A 126 -0.45 6.67 27.07
CA GLY A 126 1.00 6.58 27.16
C GLY A 126 1.71 7.33 26.05
N LYS A 127 2.94 6.92 25.73
CA LYS A 127 3.78 7.63 24.75
C LYS A 127 4.84 6.72 24.15
N LYS A 128 5.51 7.23 23.12
CA LYS A 128 6.76 6.66 22.63
C LYS A 128 7.88 6.91 23.64
N THR A 129 8.70 5.89 23.87
CA THR A 129 9.88 5.92 24.74
C THR A 129 11.13 6.25 23.94
N GLU A 130 12.20 6.64 24.62
CA GLU A 130 13.48 7.00 23.98
C GLU A 130 14.11 5.83 23.21
N ASP A 131 13.88 4.58 23.65
CA ASP A 131 14.30 3.37 22.93
C ASP A 131 13.36 2.99 21.77
N GLY A 132 12.44 3.87 21.41
CA GLY A 132 11.59 3.77 20.22
C GLY A 132 10.38 2.85 20.36
N LYS A 133 10.11 2.30 21.55
CA LYS A 133 8.88 1.55 21.84
C LYS A 133 7.70 2.50 22.02
N ILE A 134 6.49 2.03 21.77
CA ILE A 134 5.27 2.76 22.16
C ILE A 134 4.64 1.98 23.30
N VAL A 135 4.60 2.57 24.50
CA VAL A 135 4.11 1.93 25.71
C VAL A 135 2.89 2.65 26.22
N LEU A 136 1.80 1.90 26.41
CA LEU A 136 0.51 2.43 26.83
C LEU A 136 -0.04 1.61 28.00
N TYR A 137 -0.71 2.28 28.93
CA TYR A 137 -1.21 1.72 30.17
C TYR A 137 -2.71 1.94 30.30
N ARG A 138 -3.39 0.96 30.87
CA ARG A 138 -4.77 1.08 31.36
C ARG A 138 -4.83 0.45 32.74
N GLU A 139 -5.49 1.12 33.69
CA GLU A 139 -5.69 0.52 35.01
C GLU A 139 -6.46 -0.81 34.91
N GLN A 140 -5.92 -1.84 35.57
CA GLN A 140 -6.55 -3.15 35.61
C GLN A 140 -6.08 -3.92 36.85
N LYS A 141 -7.03 -4.35 37.68
CA LYS A 141 -6.73 -5.29 38.76
C LYS A 141 -6.43 -6.69 38.21
N ALA A 142 -5.52 -7.40 38.85
CA ALA A 142 -5.32 -8.82 38.61
C ALA A 142 -6.55 -9.63 39.10
N PRO A 143 -6.72 -10.90 38.66
CA PRO A 143 -7.82 -11.75 39.10
C PRO A 143 -7.93 -11.94 40.62
N ASN A 144 -6.80 -11.83 41.34
CA ASN A 144 -6.73 -11.88 42.80
C ASN A 144 -7.05 -10.55 43.50
N GLY A 145 -7.38 -9.49 42.75
CA GLY A 145 -7.73 -8.16 43.28
C GLY A 145 -6.56 -7.19 43.43
N THR A 146 -5.32 -7.61 43.20
CA THR A 146 -4.13 -6.73 43.26
C THR A 146 -4.24 -5.62 42.21
N ASP A 147 -4.01 -4.36 42.61
CA ASP A 147 -3.99 -3.24 41.68
C ASP A 147 -2.78 -3.32 40.74
N GLY A 148 -3.00 -2.95 39.47
CA GLY A 148 -1.96 -2.90 38.47
C GLY A 148 -2.45 -2.24 37.19
N PHE A 149 -1.71 -2.51 36.11
CA PHE A 149 -2.02 -2.03 34.78
C PHE A 149 -2.09 -3.19 33.80
N TYR A 150 -2.91 -3.05 32.78
CA TYR A 150 -2.73 -3.76 31.54
C TYR A 150 -1.87 -2.90 30.61
N LYS A 151 -0.59 -3.24 30.55
CA LYS A 151 0.42 -2.58 29.72
C LYS A 151 0.43 -3.21 28.34
N ILE A 152 0.42 -2.37 27.31
CA ILE A 152 0.61 -2.80 25.92
C ILE A 152 1.83 -2.09 25.35
N SER A 153 2.64 -2.82 24.59
CA SER A 153 3.88 -2.29 24.02
C SER A 153 4.02 -2.68 22.56
N PHE A 154 4.27 -1.68 21.70
CA PHE A 154 4.81 -1.90 20.35
C PHE A 154 6.33 -1.78 20.40
N TYR A 155 7.03 -2.72 19.79
CA TYR A 155 8.50 -2.78 19.81
C TYR A 155 9.05 -3.41 18.53
N ASN A 156 10.36 -3.31 18.33
CA ASN A 156 11.04 -3.72 17.09
C ASN A 156 10.38 -3.13 15.84
N ILE A 157 9.96 -1.86 15.92
CA ILE A 157 9.23 -1.16 14.87
C ILE A 157 10.22 -0.74 13.78
N ASN A 158 9.96 -1.16 12.55
CA ASN A 158 10.71 -0.77 11.36
C ASN A 158 9.85 -0.92 10.09
N GLU A 159 10.44 -0.73 8.91
CA GLU A 159 9.74 -0.80 7.64
C GLU A 159 9.20 -2.19 7.29
N SER A 160 9.79 -3.27 7.81
CA SER A 160 9.31 -4.63 7.55
C SER A 160 8.18 -5.06 8.50
N GLY A 161 7.98 -4.34 9.60
CA GLY A 161 6.89 -4.60 10.54
C GLY A 161 7.23 -4.23 11.98
N PHE A 162 6.57 -4.89 12.92
CA PHE A 162 6.70 -4.62 14.35
C PHE A 162 6.27 -5.84 15.16
N LYS A 163 6.52 -5.80 16.47
CA LYS A 163 5.94 -6.73 17.44
C LYS A 163 5.08 -5.98 18.45
N TRP A 164 4.11 -6.69 19.00
CA TRP A 164 3.21 -6.17 20.00
C TRP A 164 3.03 -7.18 21.14
N ILE A 165 2.97 -6.69 22.37
CA ILE A 165 2.74 -7.50 23.55
C ILE A 165 1.79 -6.80 24.51
N GLY A 166 0.84 -7.57 25.06
CA GLY A 166 -0.08 -7.17 26.11
C GLY A 166 0.19 -7.97 27.38
N GLU A 167 0.35 -7.26 28.49
CA GLU A 167 0.84 -7.79 29.75
C GLU A 167 0.07 -7.17 30.92
N TRP A 168 -0.22 -7.96 31.94
CA TRP A 168 -0.55 -7.38 33.24
C TRP A 168 0.74 -7.09 33.98
N VAL A 169 0.83 -5.91 34.59
CA VAL A 169 1.94 -5.50 35.46
C VAL A 169 1.42 -4.94 36.76
N ASP A 170 2.13 -5.16 37.86
CA ASP A 170 1.83 -4.46 39.12
C ASP A 170 2.23 -2.98 39.03
N LYS A 171 1.85 -2.17 40.03
CA LYS A 171 2.14 -0.72 40.02
C LYS A 171 3.63 -0.38 39.98
N THR A 172 4.51 -1.29 40.41
CA THR A 172 5.97 -1.09 40.38
C THR A 172 6.62 -1.67 39.12
N GLU A 173 5.86 -2.38 38.28
CA GLU A 173 6.34 -3.16 37.15
C GLU A 173 7.42 -4.20 37.50
N SER A 174 7.48 -4.63 38.77
CA SER A 174 8.37 -5.69 39.22
C SER A 174 7.79 -7.08 38.93
N VAL A 175 6.46 -7.18 38.85
CA VAL A 175 5.74 -8.38 38.44
C VAL A 175 5.15 -8.14 37.06
N ILE A 176 5.63 -8.90 36.08
CA ILE A 176 5.19 -8.81 34.69
C ILE A 176 4.59 -10.16 34.28
N TYR A 177 3.37 -10.12 33.78
CA TYR A 177 2.65 -11.30 33.33
C TYR A 177 2.11 -11.10 31.91
N PRO A 178 2.85 -11.55 30.88
CA PRO A 178 2.38 -11.50 29.50
C PRO A 178 1.13 -12.36 29.30
N THR A 179 0.15 -11.84 28.56
CA THR A 179 -1.09 -12.56 28.26
C THR A 179 -1.39 -12.68 26.77
N TRP A 180 -0.81 -11.81 25.94
CA TRP A 180 -1.08 -11.75 24.51
C TRP A 180 0.15 -11.23 23.77
N LYS A 181 0.56 -11.88 22.69
CA LYS A 181 1.59 -11.38 21.78
C LYS A 181 1.12 -11.44 20.33
N ILE A 182 1.58 -10.49 19.54
CA ILE A 182 1.37 -10.44 18.10
C ILE A 182 2.72 -10.17 17.43
N ASP A 183 3.09 -11.01 16.48
CA ASP A 183 4.27 -10.82 15.65
C ASP A 183 3.86 -10.43 14.23
N CYS A 184 4.23 -9.22 13.82
CA CYS A 184 4.03 -8.70 12.47
C CYS A 184 5.36 -8.51 11.73
N SER A 185 6.46 -9.12 12.21
CA SER A 185 7.79 -8.95 11.62
C SER A 185 7.82 -9.48 10.19
N ASN A 186 8.33 -8.68 9.25
CA ASN A 186 8.31 -8.97 7.81
C ASN A 186 6.91 -9.15 7.21
N GLY A 187 5.88 -8.71 7.93
CA GLY A 187 4.50 -8.82 7.53
C GLY A 187 3.97 -7.59 6.79
N LYS A 188 4.73 -6.48 6.74
CA LYS A 188 4.22 -5.23 6.16
C LYS A 188 4.07 -5.35 4.65
N ASN A 189 2.83 -5.22 4.19
CA ASN A 189 2.50 -5.09 2.77
C ASN A 189 2.98 -3.72 2.29
N SER A 190 4.06 -3.69 1.52
CA SER A 190 4.57 -2.45 0.94
C SER A 190 3.81 -2.09 -0.34
N ILE A 191 3.52 -0.79 -0.50
CA ILE A 191 3.10 -0.15 -1.77
C ILE A 191 4.25 -0.19 -2.79
N TYR A 192 5.48 -0.35 -2.33
CA TYR A 192 6.66 -0.60 -3.15
C TYR A 192 7.17 -2.02 -2.90
N GLN A 193 6.95 -2.94 -3.85
CA GLN A 193 7.47 -4.31 -3.75
C GLN A 193 8.71 -4.42 -4.66
N PRO A 194 9.95 -4.34 -4.13
CA PRO A 194 11.17 -4.50 -4.93
C PRO A 194 11.15 -5.78 -5.78
N ASP A 195 10.55 -6.84 -5.24
CA ASP A 195 10.35 -8.11 -5.94
C ASP A 195 9.38 -7.99 -7.12
N ASP A 196 8.33 -7.18 -7.01
CA ASP A 196 7.40 -6.97 -8.11
C ASP A 196 7.95 -6.03 -9.17
N GLU A 197 8.73 -5.02 -8.80
CA GLU A 197 9.48 -4.19 -9.75
C GLU A 197 10.44 -5.08 -10.54
N ALA A 198 11.20 -5.94 -9.86
CA ALA A 198 12.07 -6.92 -10.50
C ALA A 198 11.29 -7.87 -11.43
N LYS A 199 10.07 -8.30 -11.06
CA LYS A 199 9.21 -9.15 -11.91
C LYS A 199 8.68 -8.41 -13.13
N ILE A 200 8.22 -7.16 -13.01
CA ILE A 200 7.80 -6.33 -14.16
C ILE A 200 8.98 -6.10 -15.10
N MET A 201 10.17 -5.79 -14.56
CA MET A 201 11.39 -5.65 -15.35
C MET A 201 11.79 -6.96 -16.04
N ALA A 202 11.63 -8.11 -15.38
CA ALA A 202 11.85 -9.42 -15.98
C ALA A 202 10.83 -9.73 -17.08
N ALA A 203 9.54 -9.47 -16.86
CA ALA A 203 8.48 -9.64 -17.86
C ALA A 203 8.71 -8.76 -19.09
N THR A 204 9.14 -7.51 -18.87
CA THR A 204 9.50 -6.54 -19.93
C THR A 204 10.68 -7.04 -20.78
N LYS A 205 11.68 -7.67 -20.15
CA LYS A 205 12.80 -8.30 -20.85
C LYS A 205 12.36 -9.53 -21.65
N VAL A 206 11.47 -10.36 -21.10
CA VAL A 206 10.87 -11.50 -21.82
C VAL A 206 10.12 -11.02 -23.06
N PHE A 207 9.27 -10.01 -22.91
CA PHE A 207 8.55 -9.39 -24.03
C PHE A 207 9.50 -8.87 -25.11
N SER A 208 10.53 -8.12 -24.70
CA SER A 208 11.49 -7.53 -25.66
C SER A 208 12.28 -8.60 -26.40
N LYS A 209 12.67 -9.68 -25.71
CA LYS A 209 13.32 -10.84 -26.33
C LYS A 209 12.41 -11.53 -27.33
N ALA A 210 11.17 -11.83 -26.93
CA ALA A 210 10.18 -12.45 -27.81
C ALA A 210 9.91 -11.59 -29.06
N TYR A 211 9.89 -10.26 -28.91
CA TYR A 211 9.73 -9.34 -30.04
C TYR A 211 10.92 -9.36 -31.01
N MET A 212 12.15 -9.49 -30.51
CA MET A 212 13.34 -9.66 -31.34
C MET A 212 13.37 -11.02 -32.06
N GLU A 213 12.87 -12.07 -31.41
CA GLU A 213 12.85 -13.45 -31.94
C GLU A 213 11.64 -13.74 -32.84
N GLY A 214 10.65 -12.84 -32.89
CA GLY A 214 9.39 -13.08 -33.61
C GLY A 214 8.51 -14.14 -32.94
N ASP A 215 8.68 -14.37 -31.64
CA ASP A 215 7.86 -15.30 -30.85
C ASP A 215 6.54 -14.64 -30.44
N PHE A 216 5.58 -14.68 -31.37
CA PHE A 216 4.27 -14.07 -31.17
C PHE A 216 3.43 -14.74 -30.07
N GLU A 217 3.74 -15.99 -29.72
CA GLU A 217 3.06 -16.70 -28.63
C GLU A 217 3.49 -16.12 -27.28
N THR A 218 4.80 -15.97 -27.07
CA THR A 218 5.33 -15.34 -25.84
C THR A 218 4.93 -13.87 -25.74
N ILE A 219 4.89 -13.14 -26.86
CA ILE A 219 4.35 -11.76 -26.89
C ILE A 219 2.90 -11.75 -26.41
N ALA A 220 2.04 -12.62 -26.95
CA ALA A 220 0.64 -12.69 -26.56
C ALA A 220 0.47 -13.06 -25.08
N ASN A 221 1.27 -14.01 -24.58
CA ASN A 221 1.23 -14.45 -23.18
C ASN A 221 1.76 -13.41 -22.17
N SER A 222 2.43 -12.36 -22.66
CA SER A 222 2.80 -11.19 -21.84
C SER A 222 1.59 -10.30 -21.50
N TYR A 223 0.44 -10.49 -22.17
CA TYR A 223 -0.81 -9.77 -21.92
C TYR A 223 -1.82 -10.62 -21.14
N THR A 224 -2.66 -9.97 -20.32
CA THR A 224 -3.83 -10.63 -19.71
C THR A 224 -4.79 -11.13 -20.78
N GLU A 225 -5.69 -12.06 -20.43
CA GLU A 225 -6.64 -12.63 -21.39
C GLU A 225 -7.54 -11.54 -22.01
N ASP A 226 -7.93 -10.58 -21.17
CA ASP A 226 -8.84 -9.47 -21.45
C ASP A 226 -8.12 -8.13 -21.76
N ALA A 227 -6.82 -8.19 -22.08
CA ALA A 227 -5.99 -7.03 -22.33
C ALA A 227 -6.45 -6.20 -23.53
N LYS A 228 -6.05 -4.92 -23.55
CA LYS A 228 -6.34 -3.98 -24.65
C LYS A 228 -5.09 -3.21 -25.04
N ILE A 229 -4.86 -3.11 -26.35
CA ILE A 229 -3.77 -2.31 -26.90
C ILE A 229 -4.33 -1.13 -27.71
N PHE A 230 -3.55 -0.04 -27.72
CA PHE A 230 -3.93 1.24 -28.32
C PHE A 230 -2.84 1.66 -29.33
N PRO A 231 -2.66 0.89 -30.42
CA PRO A 231 -1.60 1.17 -31.39
C PRO A 231 -1.89 2.46 -32.17
N ASN A 232 -0.83 3.10 -32.67
CA ASN A 232 -0.95 4.26 -33.56
C ASN A 232 -1.85 3.95 -34.77
N ASN A 233 -2.74 4.89 -35.11
CA ASN A 233 -3.60 4.88 -36.30
C ASN A 233 -4.52 3.66 -36.42
N ALA A 234 -4.98 3.08 -35.32
CA ALA A 234 -6.04 2.06 -35.32
C ALA A 234 -6.95 2.19 -34.10
N ASP A 235 -8.12 1.55 -34.16
CA ASP A 235 -9.02 1.41 -33.03
C ASP A 235 -8.40 0.55 -31.91
N ILE A 236 -9.01 0.61 -30.73
CA ILE A 236 -8.63 -0.23 -29.59
C ILE A 236 -8.79 -1.71 -29.97
N ILE A 237 -7.74 -2.49 -29.77
CA ILE A 237 -7.74 -3.93 -30.03
C ILE A 237 -7.83 -4.65 -28.69
N ALA A 238 -8.89 -5.45 -28.50
CA ALA A 238 -9.18 -6.14 -27.24
C ALA A 238 -9.03 -7.66 -27.36
N GLY A 239 -8.47 -8.28 -26.32
CA GLY A 239 -8.30 -9.72 -26.18
C GLY A 239 -6.97 -10.24 -26.73
N ARG A 240 -6.38 -11.21 -26.02
CA ARG A 240 -5.04 -11.76 -26.31
C ARG A 240 -4.87 -12.23 -27.76
N GLU A 241 -5.86 -12.93 -28.31
CA GLU A 241 -5.81 -13.43 -29.70
C GLU A 241 -5.80 -12.32 -30.75
N ALA A 242 -6.53 -11.22 -30.52
CA ALA A 242 -6.53 -10.08 -31.43
C ALA A 242 -5.20 -9.31 -31.34
N ILE A 243 -4.65 -9.18 -30.14
CA ILE A 243 -3.33 -8.59 -29.87
C ILE A 243 -2.24 -9.40 -30.60
N LYS A 244 -2.25 -10.72 -30.49
CA LYS A 244 -1.31 -11.61 -31.20
C LYS A 244 -1.32 -11.35 -32.72
N LYS A 245 -2.52 -11.30 -33.33
CA LYS A 245 -2.69 -10.98 -34.76
C LYS A 245 -2.10 -9.62 -35.11
N ARG A 246 -2.25 -8.60 -34.25
CA ARG A 246 -1.69 -7.27 -34.46
C ARG A 246 -0.16 -7.28 -34.49
N TRP A 247 0.48 -8.04 -33.61
CA TRP A 247 1.95 -8.19 -33.58
C TRP A 247 2.47 -8.96 -34.80
N MET A 248 1.73 -9.97 -35.28
CA MET A 248 2.07 -10.72 -36.49
C MET A 248 2.09 -9.88 -37.78
N LEU A 249 1.35 -8.76 -37.84
CA LEU A 249 1.41 -7.84 -39.00
C LEU A 249 2.84 -7.28 -39.23
N GLY A 250 3.68 -7.27 -38.20
CA GLY A 250 5.09 -6.84 -38.28
C GLY A 250 6.07 -7.93 -38.72
N SER A 251 5.63 -9.19 -38.91
CA SER A 251 6.49 -10.36 -39.18
C SER A 251 7.39 -10.24 -40.41
N GLY A 252 7.08 -9.33 -41.34
CA GLY A 252 7.92 -9.06 -42.52
C GLY A 252 9.17 -8.22 -42.26
N THR A 253 9.39 -7.75 -41.02
CA THR A 253 10.53 -6.90 -40.63
C THR A 253 11.31 -7.60 -39.53
N LYS A 254 12.64 -7.72 -39.67
CA LYS A 254 13.48 -8.33 -38.63
C LYS A 254 13.80 -7.29 -37.56
N ILE A 255 13.43 -7.56 -36.32
CA ILE A 255 13.75 -6.68 -35.19
C ILE A 255 15.16 -7.04 -34.68
N LEU A 256 16.09 -6.11 -34.80
CA LEU A 256 17.50 -6.31 -34.41
C LEU A 256 17.77 -5.93 -32.96
N ARG A 257 16.99 -4.99 -32.42
CA ARG A 257 17.09 -4.50 -31.05
C ARG A 257 15.75 -3.95 -30.62
N HIS A 258 15.35 -4.27 -29.39
CA HIS A 258 14.23 -3.66 -28.71
C HIS A 258 14.55 -3.47 -27.24
N GLU A 259 14.30 -2.27 -26.74
CA GLU A 259 14.48 -1.91 -25.34
C GLU A 259 13.33 -1.04 -24.86
N ILE A 260 12.92 -1.29 -23.63
CA ILE A 260 11.93 -0.53 -22.89
C ILE A 260 12.63 -0.02 -21.63
N ASN A 261 12.54 1.28 -21.40
CA ASN A 261 13.16 1.98 -20.28
C ASN A 261 12.03 2.70 -19.50
N PRO A 262 11.52 2.09 -18.43
CA PRO A 262 10.58 2.74 -17.52
C PRO A 262 11.25 3.94 -16.83
N GLU A 263 10.52 5.04 -16.72
CA GLU A 263 10.90 6.20 -15.90
C GLU A 263 10.36 6.07 -14.48
N GLU A 264 9.16 5.49 -14.35
CA GLU A 264 8.47 5.27 -13.07
C GLU A 264 7.61 4.01 -13.16
N ILE A 265 7.53 3.28 -12.05
CA ILE A 265 6.60 2.15 -11.86
C ILE A 265 5.88 2.38 -10.54
N THR A 266 4.55 2.39 -10.57
CA THR A 266 3.70 2.57 -9.39
C THR A 266 2.81 1.36 -9.19
N PHE A 267 2.79 0.80 -7.98
CA PHE A 267 1.94 -0.35 -7.64
C PHE A 267 0.68 0.08 -6.89
N LEU A 268 -0.43 -0.55 -7.26
CA LEU A 268 -1.78 -0.33 -6.75
C LEU A 268 -2.42 -1.70 -6.49
N GLY A 269 -1.94 -2.40 -5.45
CA GLY A 269 -2.36 -3.76 -5.11
C GLY A 269 -1.99 -4.76 -6.20
N ASP A 270 -3.00 -5.40 -6.81
CA ASP A 270 -2.83 -6.33 -7.94
C ASP A 270 -2.75 -5.63 -9.30
N HIS A 271 -2.70 -4.30 -9.32
CA HIS A 271 -2.42 -3.51 -10.51
C HIS A 271 -1.12 -2.74 -10.33
N ALA A 272 -0.51 -2.37 -11.44
CA ALA A 272 0.54 -1.38 -11.47
C ALA A 272 0.38 -0.55 -12.73
N TYR A 273 1.00 0.62 -12.80
CA TYR A 273 1.23 1.28 -14.07
C TYR A 273 2.70 1.68 -14.16
N ASP A 274 3.21 1.68 -15.38
CA ASP A 274 4.49 2.29 -15.69
C ASP A 274 4.39 3.14 -16.96
N TYR A 275 5.29 4.09 -17.06
CA TYR A 275 5.47 4.89 -18.26
C TYR A 275 6.97 5.10 -18.50
N GLY A 276 7.30 5.35 -19.75
CA GLY A 276 8.69 5.59 -20.11
C GLY A 276 8.90 5.65 -21.61
N TYR A 277 10.10 5.27 -22.01
CA TYR A 277 10.53 5.30 -23.40
C TYR A 277 10.86 3.91 -23.91
N PHE A 278 10.59 3.69 -25.19
CA PHE A 278 11.05 2.49 -25.89
C PHE A 278 11.88 2.90 -27.09
N GLN A 279 12.81 2.04 -27.50
CA GLN A 279 13.63 2.24 -28.68
C GLN A 279 14.05 0.91 -29.31
N GLY A 280 14.41 0.96 -30.58
CA GLY A 280 14.82 -0.24 -31.28
C GLY A 280 15.40 0.02 -32.66
N LYS A 281 15.81 -1.08 -33.28
CA LYS A 281 16.34 -1.14 -34.64
C LYS A 281 15.67 -2.26 -35.39
N SER A 282 15.31 -2.02 -36.64
CA SER A 282 14.70 -3.03 -37.50
C SER A 282 15.33 -3.02 -38.89
N GLU A 283 15.45 -4.20 -39.49
CA GLU A 283 15.89 -4.41 -40.87
C GLU A 283 14.67 -4.70 -41.75
N ASN A 284 14.50 -3.87 -42.78
CA ASN A 284 13.44 -4.00 -43.77
C ASN A 284 13.81 -5.07 -44.81
N LYS A 285 12.84 -5.49 -45.62
CA LYS A 285 13.05 -6.51 -46.67
C LYS A 285 14.09 -6.14 -47.72
N ASP A 286 14.35 -4.84 -47.91
CA ASP A 286 15.37 -4.32 -48.82
C ASP A 286 16.78 -4.26 -48.19
N GLY A 287 16.94 -4.73 -46.95
CA GLY A 287 18.18 -4.70 -46.18
C GLY A 287 18.47 -3.36 -45.51
N SER A 288 17.59 -2.35 -45.68
CA SER A 288 17.77 -1.06 -45.00
C SER A 288 17.49 -1.18 -43.51
N VAL A 289 18.36 -0.57 -42.69
CA VAL A 289 18.22 -0.55 -41.23
C VAL A 289 17.61 0.76 -40.79
N SER A 290 16.55 0.67 -39.99
CA SER A 290 15.79 1.81 -39.46
C SER A 290 15.87 1.85 -37.94
N ASN A 291 16.20 3.01 -37.37
CA ASN A 291 16.10 3.26 -35.92
C ASN A 291 14.74 3.88 -35.59
N TRP A 292 14.16 3.48 -34.46
CA TRP A 292 12.90 4.02 -33.99
C TRP A 292 12.90 4.17 -32.47
N ARG A 293 12.17 5.18 -31.98
CA ARG A 293 11.90 5.41 -30.56
C ARG A 293 10.49 5.94 -30.34
N GLY A 294 10.03 5.84 -29.11
CA GLY A 294 8.71 6.32 -28.70
C GLY A 294 8.58 6.37 -27.19
N LYS A 295 7.37 6.71 -26.76
CA LYS A 295 6.96 6.72 -25.36
C LYS A 295 5.74 5.82 -25.18
N TYR A 296 5.56 5.29 -23.98
CA TYR A 296 4.48 4.37 -23.68
C TYR A 296 3.90 4.61 -22.29
N VAL A 297 2.70 4.07 -22.08
CA VAL A 297 2.10 3.83 -20.76
C VAL A 297 1.56 2.40 -20.78
N VAL A 298 1.87 1.62 -19.75
CA VAL A 298 1.32 0.28 -19.57
C VAL A 298 0.67 0.19 -18.20
N VAL A 299 -0.54 -0.34 -18.16
CA VAL A 299 -1.18 -0.79 -16.93
C VAL A 299 -0.96 -2.29 -16.84
N TRP A 300 -0.37 -2.74 -15.74
CA TRP A 300 -0.15 -4.13 -15.42
C TRP A 300 -1.24 -4.65 -14.50
N LYS A 301 -1.49 -5.96 -14.58
CA LYS A 301 -2.37 -6.69 -13.67
C LYS A 301 -1.69 -8.00 -13.29
N LYS A 302 -1.79 -8.36 -12.01
CA LYS A 302 -1.24 -9.61 -11.47
C LYS A 302 -2.24 -10.74 -11.70
N GLU A 303 -1.84 -11.76 -12.45
CA GLU A 303 -2.58 -13.02 -12.66
C GLU A 303 -1.79 -14.19 -12.10
N ASN A 304 -2.32 -14.89 -11.09
CA ASN A 304 -1.67 -16.04 -10.46
C ASN A 304 -0.22 -15.75 -10.02
N GLY A 305 0.02 -14.56 -9.46
CA GLY A 305 1.34 -14.11 -9.01
C GLY A 305 2.27 -13.56 -10.11
N ASN A 306 1.86 -13.58 -11.38
CA ASN A 306 2.64 -13.07 -12.50
C ASN A 306 2.07 -11.75 -13.02
N TRP A 307 2.94 -10.77 -13.27
CA TRP A 307 2.55 -9.51 -13.88
C TRP A 307 2.40 -9.64 -15.38
N LYS A 308 1.26 -9.18 -15.89
CA LYS A 308 0.98 -9.11 -17.33
C LYS A 308 0.41 -7.75 -17.71
N MET A 309 0.63 -7.35 -18.94
CA MET A 309 0.12 -6.10 -19.48
C MET A 309 -1.40 -6.21 -19.68
N TYR A 310 -2.15 -5.30 -19.05
CA TYR A 310 -3.60 -5.20 -19.14
C TYR A 310 -4.03 -4.11 -20.13
N LEU A 311 -3.45 -2.91 -20.03
CA LEU A 311 -3.61 -1.84 -21.02
C LEU A 311 -2.22 -1.43 -21.52
N ASP A 312 -2.05 -1.28 -22.82
CA ASP A 312 -0.76 -0.91 -23.41
C ASP A 312 -0.97 0.09 -24.55
N ILE A 313 -0.46 1.31 -24.36
CA ILE A 313 -0.53 2.41 -25.31
C ILE A 313 0.86 2.95 -25.58
N TRP A 314 1.18 3.15 -26.86
CA TRP A 314 2.48 3.66 -27.27
C TRP A 314 2.40 4.58 -28.48
N ASN A 315 3.25 5.60 -28.48
CA ASN A 315 3.32 6.59 -29.56
C ASN A 315 4.76 6.77 -30.02
N ARG A 316 4.96 6.84 -31.34
CA ARG A 316 6.27 7.19 -31.90
C ARG A 316 6.61 8.65 -31.58
N ILE A 317 7.90 8.91 -31.34
CA ILE A 317 8.44 10.27 -31.29
C ILE A 317 9.50 10.41 -32.37
N ARG A 318 9.72 11.64 -32.84
CA ARG A 318 10.76 11.89 -33.85
C ARG A 318 12.13 11.55 -33.26
N ASN A 319 12.98 10.95 -34.09
CA ASN A 319 14.41 10.87 -33.84
C ASN A 319 15.01 12.28 -33.87
#